data_AF-A0A818R0Q9-F1
#
_entry.id   AF-A0A818R0Q9-F1
#
_cell.length_a   1.000
_cell.length_b   1.000
_cell.length_c   1.000
_cell.angle_alpha   90.00
_cell.angle_beta   90.00
_cell.angle_gamma   90.00
#
_symmetry.space_group_name_H-M   'P 1'
#
loop_
_entity.id
_entity.type
_entity.pdbx_description
1 polymer ?
#
loop_
_entity_poly.entity_id
_entity_poly.type
_entity_poly.pdbx_seq_one_letter_code
_entity_poly.pdbx_strand_id
1 'polypeptide(L)' 'MKFAEHLLKNRTPEWYSQYIEYDEMKRMLYESAAEAKRIIDINEHSAREQYILRADEEFFQ' A
#
# COMPACT_ATOMS: atom_id res chain seq x y z
N MET A 1 18.45 5.05 8.28
CA MET A 1 19.69 5.16 7.48
C MET A 1 19.33 5.37 6.00
N LYS A 2 20.18 6.03 5.21
CA LYS A 2 19.94 6.34 3.79
C LYS A 2 20.46 5.23 2.86
N PHE A 3 19.82 4.06 2.89
CA PHE A 3 20.29 2.87 2.17
C PHE A 3 20.34 3.05 0.64
N ALA A 4 19.34 3.69 0.03
CA ALA A 4 19.34 3.96 -1.42
C ALA A 4 20.58 4.76 -1.85
N GLU A 5 20.96 5.79 -1.07
CA GLU A 5 22.17 6.58 -1.33
C GLU A 5 23.45 5.75 -1.15
N HIS A 6 23.46 4.82 -0.18
CA HIS A 6 24.60 3.93 0.02
C HIS A 6 24.72 2.90 -1.11
N LEU A 7 23.61 2.36 -1.59
CA LEU A 7 23.59 1.39 -2.69
C LEU A 7 24.16 2.04 -3.96
N LEU A 8 23.73 3.26 -4.31
CA LEU A 8 24.25 3.97 -5.49
C LEU A 8 25.76 4.25 -5.41
N LYS A 9 26.28 4.57 -4.22
CA LYS A 9 27.71 4.88 -4.02
C LYS A 9 28.63 3.65 -4.04
N ASN A 10 28.12 2.48 -3.69
CA ASN A 10 28.92 1.25 -3.53
C ASN A 10 28.69 0.22 -4.65
N ARG A 11 28.04 0.62 -5.76
CA ARG A 11 27.82 -0.26 -6.92
C ARG A 11 29.07 -0.32 -7.79
N THR A 12 29.47 -1.54 -8.14
CA THR A 12 30.51 -1.77 -9.16
C THR A 12 29.90 -1.51 -10.54
N PRO A 13 30.46 -0.62 -11.38
CA PRO A 13 29.83 -0.20 -12.63
C PRO A 13 29.51 -1.34 -13.60
N GLU A 14 30.36 -2.36 -13.65
CA GLU A 14 30.25 -3.51 -14.55
C GLU A 14 29.03 -4.38 -14.23
N TRP A 15 28.49 -4.27 -13.02
CA TRP A 15 27.37 -5.09 -12.54
C TRP A 15 26.11 -4.28 -12.32
N TYR A 16 26.03 -3.05 -12.84
CA TYR A 16 24.89 -2.18 -12.57
C TYR A 16 23.53 -2.86 -12.79
N SER A 17 23.34 -3.58 -13.90
CA SER A 17 22.08 -4.30 -14.20
C SER A 17 21.79 -5.52 -13.31
N GLN A 18 22.75 -5.98 -12.51
CA GLN A 18 22.60 -7.13 -11.62
C GLN A 18 22.23 -6.73 -10.18
N TYR A 19 22.30 -5.44 -9.85
CA TYR A 19 21.85 -4.96 -8.55
C TYR A 19 20.32 -4.93 -8.48
N ILE A 20 19.81 -5.08 -7.27
CA ILE A 20 18.39 -4.90 -6.96
C ILE A 20 17.93 -3.48 -7.35
N GLU A 21 16.78 -3.39 -8.02
CA GLU A 21 16.10 -2.13 -8.35
C GLU A 21 15.40 -1.58 -7.10
N TYR A 22 16.21 -1.15 -6.13
CA TYR A 22 15.75 -0.82 -4.78
C TYR A 22 14.69 0.29 -4.76
N ASP A 23 14.88 1.34 -5.55
CA ASP A 23 13.92 2.46 -5.60
C ASP A 23 12.59 2.05 -6.23
N GLU A 24 12.62 1.17 -7.24
CA GLU A 24 11.41 0.65 -7.87
C GLU A 24 10.64 -0.26 -6.91
N MET A 25 11.34 -1.17 -6.22
CA MET A 25 10.74 -2.02 -5.20
C MET A 25 10.15 -1.20 -4.05
N LYS A 26 10.84 -0.13 -3.64
CA LYS A 26 10.34 0.78 -2.61
C LYS A 26 9.07 1.50 -3.08
N ARG A 27 9.00 1.94 -4.34
CA ARG A 27 7.78 2.53 -4.93
C ARG A 27 6.63 1.54 -4.91
N MET A 28 6.86 0.32 -5.39
CA MET A 28 5.88 -0.77 -5.41
C MET A 28 5.29 -1.03 -4.02
N LEU A 29 6.13 -1.03 -2.97
CA LEU A 29 5.66 -1.21 -1.59
C LEU A 29 4.76 -0.06 -1.13
N TYR A 30 5.10 1.20 -1.46
CA TYR A 30 4.25 2.34 -1.10
C TYR A 30 2.90 2.30 -1.81
N GLU A 31 2.89 1.97 -3.11
CA GLU A 31 1.66 1.84 -3.88
C GLU A 31 0.78 0.72 -3.32
N SER A 32 1.38 -0.44 -3.03
CA SER A 32 0.67 -1.58 -2.44
C SER A 32 0.09 -1.26 -1.07
N ALA A 33 0.85 -0.54 -0.23
CA ALA A 33 0.37 -0.11 1.09
C ALA A 33 -0.76 0.92 0.99
N ALA A 34 -0.68 1.85 0.04
CA ALA A 34 -1.73 2.84 -0.20
C ALA A 34 -3.03 2.18 -0.67
N GLU A 35 -2.91 1.20 -1.58
CA GLU A 35 -4.05 0.44 -2.07
C GLU A 35 -4.67 -0.43 -0.98
N ALA A 36 -3.85 -1.12 -0.19
CA ALA A 36 -4.34 -1.90 0.95
C ALA A 36 -5.13 -1.04 1.95
N LYS A 37 -4.64 0.17 2.24
CA LYS A 37 -5.36 1.13 3.11
C LYS A 37 -6.69 1.54 2.50
N ARG A 38 -6.71 1.87 1.20
CA ARG A 38 -7.94 2.23 0.48
C ARG A 38 -8.99 1.12 0.57
N ILE A 39 -8.58 -0.13 0.38
CA ILE A 39 -9.49 -1.29 0.46
C ILE A 39 -10.09 -1.42 1.86
N ILE A 40 -9.27 -1.23 2.91
CA ILE A 40 -9.75 -1.26 4.31
C ILE A 40 -10.78 -0.14 4.54
N ASP A 41 -10.46 1.09 4.13
CA ASP A 41 -11.35 2.24 4.31
C ASP A 41 -12.70 2.01 3.58
N ILE A 42 -12.68 1.52 2.34
CA ILE A 42 -13.90 1.20 1.56
C ILE A 42 -14.72 0.10 2.24
N ASN A 43 -14.06 -0.95 2.76
CA ASN A 43 -14.75 -2.04 3.44
C ASN A 43 -15.39 -1.57 4.75
N GLU A 44 -14.75 -0.69 5.51
CA GLU A 44 -15.33 -0.13 6.73
C GLU A 44 -16.54 0.77 6.43
N HIS A 45 -16.44 1.61 5.39
CA HIS A 45 -17.55 2.45 4.94
C HIS A 45 -18.75 1.60 4.49
N SER A 46 -18.52 0.57 3.67
CA SER A 46 -19.59 -0.30 3.19
C SER A 46 -20.22 -1.15 4.31
N ALA A 47 -19.42 -1.63 5.28
CA ALA A 47 -19.93 -2.32 6.46
C ALA A 47 -20.82 -1.41 7.32
N ARG A 48 -20.44 -0.14 7.47
CA ARG A 48 -21.23 0.85 8.22
C ARG A 48 -22.57 1.15 7.54
N GLU A 49 -22.57 1.33 6.22
CA GLU A 49 -23.80 1.58 5.45
C GLU A 49 -24.77 0.39 5.54
N GLN A 50 -24.26 -0.83 5.41
CA GLN A 50 -25.08 -2.05 5.58
C GLN A 50 -25.66 -2.17 6.99
N TYR A 51 -24.87 -1.83 8.02
CA TYR A 51 -25.35 -1.84 9.40
C TYR A 51 -26.49 -0.84 9.62
N ILE A 52 -26.36 0.39 9.10
CA ILE A 52 -27.40 1.42 9.20
C ILE A 52 -28.66 0.96 8.47
N LEU A 53 -28.53 0.45 7.24
CA LEU A 53 -29.68 -0.04 6.47
C LEU A 53 -30.46 -1.12 7.24
N ARG A 54 -29.75 -2.09 7.82
CA ARG A 54 -30.37 -3.15 8.63
C ARG A 54 -31.05 -2.61 9.88
N ALA A 55 -30.44 -1.63 10.55
CA ALA A 55 -31.03 -0.99 11.72
C ALA A 55 -32.30 -0.22 11.37
N ASP A 56 -32.32 0.47 10.23
CA ASP A 56 -33.52 1.14 9.71
C ASP A 56 -34.63 0.11 9.39
N GLU A 57 -34.29 -1.00 8.73
CA GLU A 57 -35.24 -2.10 8.45
C GLU A 57 -35.86 -2.67 9.74
N GLU A 58 -35.05 -2.93 10.78
CA GLU A 58 -35.53 -3.42 12.08
C GLU A 58 -36.37 -2.37 12.83
N PHE A 59 -36.13 -1.07 12.62
CA PHE A 59 -36.85 0.02 13.29
C PHE A 59 -38.23 0.31 12.67
N PHE A 60 -38.35 0.17 11.34
CA PHE A 60 -39.60 0.47 10.61
C PHE A 60 -40.51 -0.76 10.40
N GLN A 61 -40.08 -1.95 10.81
CA GLN A 61 -40.91 -3.18 10.92
C GLN A 61 -41.60 -3.25 12.28
#